data_AF-X1JP15-F1
#
_entry.id   AF-X1JP15-F1
#
_cell.length_a   1.000
_cell.length_b   1.000
_cell.length_c   1.000
_cell.angle_alpha   90.00
_cell.angle_beta   90.00
_cell.angle_gamma   90.00
#
_symmetry.space_group_name_H-M   'P 1'
#
loop_
_entity.id
_entity.type
_entity.pdbx_description
1 polymer ?
#
loop_
_entity_poly.entity_id
_entity_poly.type
_entity_poly.pdbx_seq_one_letter_code
_entity_poly.pdbx_strand_id
1 'polypeptide(L)'
;VNCAALSDSLLESELFGHERGAFTGAYTQRKGRFEMAHGGTLLLDEIAETPIRFQAKLLRVLEQQDFERVGGEKQVRVDVRIISTTNKDLLQEVQQRAFRQDLYYRLSGVRLVI
;
A
#
# COMPACT_ATOMS: atom_id res chain seq x y z
N VAL A 1 -5.50 -6.34 -4.45
CA VAL A 1 -4.42 -5.79 -5.29
C VAL A 1 -3.25 -6.72 -5.14
N ASN A 2 -2.76 -7.31 -6.23
CA ASN A 2 -1.57 -8.14 -6.19
C ASN A 2 -0.33 -7.23 -6.33
N CYS A 3 0.45 -7.14 -5.25
CA CYS A 3 1.61 -6.27 -5.15
C CYS A 3 2.79 -6.75 -6.01
N ALA A 4 2.90 -8.06 -6.27
CA ALA A 4 3.97 -8.65 -7.07
C ALA A 4 3.79 -8.43 -8.57
N ALA A 5 2.56 -8.18 -9.03
CA ALA A 5 2.23 -8.08 -10.45
C ALA A 5 2.49 -6.69 -11.07
N LEU A 6 2.88 -5.70 -10.26
CA LEU A 6 3.02 -4.30 -10.69
C LEU A 6 4.44 -3.80 -10.44
N SER A 7 4.94 -2.92 -11.31
CA SER A 7 6.15 -2.15 -11.00
C SER A 7 5.88 -1.16 -9.87
N ASP A 8 6.93 -0.72 -9.18
CA ASP A 8 6.85 0.20 -8.03
C ASP A 8 5.99 1.44 -8.29
N SER A 9 6.19 2.10 -9.43
CA SER A 9 5.46 3.32 -9.80
C SER A 9 4.00 3.04 -10.10
N LEU A 10 3.70 1.90 -10.73
CA LEU A 10 2.32 1.47 -11.01
C LEU A 10 1.61 1.03 -9.74
N LEU A 11 2.31 0.37 -8.81
CA LEU A 11 1.78 -0.04 -7.51
C LEU A 11 1.36 1.19 -6.70
N GLU A 12 2.22 2.20 -6.60
CA GLU A 12 1.88 3.46 -5.92
C GLU A 12 0.69 4.15 -6.57
N SER A 13 0.69 4.25 -7.91
CA SER A 13 -0.37 4.89 -8.67
C SER A 13 -1.70 4.13 -8.58
N GLU A 14 -1.70 2.80 -8.56
CA GLU A 14 -2.92 2.01 -8.35
C GLU A 14 -3.44 2.18 -6.92
N LEU A 15 -2.59 2.08 -5.89
CA LEU A 15 -3.06 2.12 -4.50
C LEU A 15 -3.46 3.52 -4.05
N PHE A 16 -2.65 4.54 -4.35
CA PHE A 16 -2.86 5.92 -3.90
C PHE A 16 -3.47 6.82 -4.98
N GLY A 17 -3.54 6.37 -6.23
CA GLY A 17 -3.98 7.23 -7.32
C GLY A 17 -2.92 8.26 -7.68
N HIS A 18 -3.24 9.11 -8.65
CA HIS A 18 -2.36 10.17 -9.11
C HIS A 18 -3.15 11.39 -9.58
N GLU A 19 -2.50 12.54 -9.47
CA GLU A 19 -2.98 13.77 -10.11
C GLU A 19 -2.54 13.81 -11.58
N ARG A 20 -3.27 14.58 -12.39
CA ARG A 20 -2.88 14.81 -13.80
C ARG A 20 -1.49 15.45 -13.84
N GLY A 21 -0.60 14.90 -14.65
CA GLY A 21 0.76 15.40 -14.82
C GLY A 21 1.78 14.90 -13.78
N ALA A 22 1.39 13.99 -12.87
CA ALA A 22 2.29 13.47 -11.84
C ALA A 22 3.49 12.68 -12.40
N PHE A 23 3.35 12.08 -13.58
CA PHE A 23 4.41 11.38 -14.33
C PHE A 23 4.05 11.31 -15.82
N THR A 24 5.01 10.92 -16.66
CA THR A 24 4.78 10.73 -18.11
C THR A 24 3.66 9.71 -18.36
N GLY A 25 2.57 10.15 -18.98
CA GLY A 25 1.38 9.31 -19.23
C GLY A 25 0.24 9.52 -18.23
N ALA A 26 0.41 10.34 -17.19
CA ALA A 26 -0.66 10.75 -16.28
C ALA A 26 -1.55 11.84 -16.92
N TYR A 27 -2.25 11.49 -18.02
CA TYR A 27 -3.07 12.45 -18.77
C TYR A 27 -4.32 12.91 -18.03
N THR A 28 -4.80 12.09 -17.09
CA THR A 28 -5.97 12.36 -16.26
C THR A 28 -5.63 12.12 -14.79
N GLN A 29 -6.41 12.71 -13.91
CA GLN A 29 -6.39 12.35 -12.50
C GLN A 29 -7.08 10.99 -12.33
N ARG A 30 -6.54 10.13 -11.45
CA ARG A 30 -7.14 8.83 -11.14
C ARG A 30 -7.18 8.58 -9.64
N LYS A 31 -8.33 8.10 -9.16
CA LYS A 31 -8.50 7.64 -7.78
C LYS A 31 -7.76 6.33 -7.54
N GLY A 32 -7.10 6.22 -6.40
CA GLY A 32 -6.43 5.00 -5.97
C GLY A 32 -7.38 4.01 -5.30
N ARG A 33 -6.91 2.77 -5.12
CA ARG A 33 -7.69 1.72 -4.47
C ARG A 33 -8.04 2.02 -3.02
N PHE A 34 -7.21 2.76 -2.28
CA PHE A 34 -7.58 3.21 -0.93
C PHE A 34 -8.82 4.10 -0.95
N GLU A 35 -8.89 5.07 -1.86
CA GLU A 35 -10.05 5.95 -2.00
C GLU A 35 -11.28 5.17 -2.49
N MET A 36 -11.09 4.24 -3.44
CA MET A 36 -12.18 3.40 -3.94
C MET A 36 -12.72 2.42 -2.89
N ALA A 37 -11.88 1.98 -1.95
CA ALA A 37 -12.24 1.06 -0.88
C ALA A 37 -12.71 1.75 0.40
N HIS A 38 -12.89 3.08 0.38
CA HIS A 38 -13.40 3.84 1.51
C HIS A 38 -14.74 3.28 2.02
N GLY A 39 -14.83 3.03 3.34
CA GLY A 39 -15.95 2.37 4.00
C GLY A 39 -15.98 0.84 3.82
N GLY A 40 -14.94 0.25 3.23
CA GLY A 40 -14.88 -1.15 2.86
C GLY A 40 -13.61 -1.87 3.29
N THR A 41 -13.21 -2.87 2.50
CA THR A 41 -12.00 -3.68 2.75
C THR A 41 -11.10 -3.70 1.53
N LEU A 42 -9.81 -3.54 1.74
CA LEU A 42 -8.78 -3.67 0.70
C LEU A 42 -7.89 -4.88 1.01
N LEU A 43 -7.85 -5.81 0.05
CA LEU A 43 -6.94 -6.96 0.06
C LEU A 43 -5.62 -6.57 -0.62
N LEU A 44 -4.50 -6.74 0.09
CA LEU A 44 -3.13 -6.59 -0.40
C LEU A 44 -2.48 -7.96 -0.50
N ASP A 45 -2.37 -8.47 -1.72
CA ASP A 45 -1.84 -9.80 -1.99
C ASP A 45 -0.35 -9.73 -2.31
N GLU A 46 0.40 -10.71 -1.81
CA GLU A 46 1.87 -10.76 -1.82
C GLU A 46 2.54 -9.51 -1.25
N ILE A 47 2.16 -9.12 -0.02
CA ILE A 47 2.65 -7.88 0.62
C ILE A 47 4.17 -7.84 0.80
N ALA A 48 4.81 -9.01 0.93
CA ALA A 48 6.27 -9.12 1.07
C ALA A 48 7.04 -8.72 -0.20
N GLU A 49 6.38 -8.66 -1.36
CA GLU A 49 7.00 -8.23 -2.63
C GLU A 49 7.01 -6.70 -2.80
N THR A 50 6.54 -5.96 -1.79
CA THR A 50 6.51 -4.50 -1.87
C THR A 50 7.87 -3.87 -1.57
N PRO A 51 8.30 -2.82 -2.30
CA PRO A 51 9.53 -2.10 -2.00
C PRO A 51 9.50 -1.40 -0.64
N ILE A 52 10.66 -1.27 0.03
CA ILE A 52 10.79 -0.59 1.34
C ILE A 52 10.20 0.83 1.35
N ARG A 53 10.36 1.59 0.26
CA ARG A 53 9.78 2.94 0.14
C ARG A 53 8.26 2.90 0.13
N PHE A 54 7.69 1.94 -0.59
CA PHE A 54 6.24 1.72 -0.61
C PHE A 54 5.73 1.32 0.78
N GLN A 55 6.44 0.41 1.46
CA GLN A 55 6.09 -0.03 2.82
C GLN A 55 6.00 1.14 3.82
N ALA A 56 6.91 2.11 3.72
CA ALA A 56 6.88 3.33 4.54
C ALA A 56 5.59 4.13 4.34
N LYS A 57 5.20 4.31 3.08
CA LYS A 57 3.99 5.04 2.69
C LYS A 57 2.74 4.29 3.10
N LEU A 58 2.71 2.97 2.91
CA LEU A 58 1.62 2.11 3.36
C LEU A 58 1.42 2.25 4.87
N LEU A 59 2.48 2.08 5.67
CA LEU A 59 2.41 2.22 7.13
C LEU A 59 1.77 3.55 7.54
N ARG A 60 2.20 4.66 6.92
CA ARG A 60 1.64 5.99 7.18
C ARG A 60 0.12 6.02 6.98
N VAL A 61 -0.40 5.45 5.89
CA VAL A 61 -1.85 5.40 5.64
C VAL A 61 -2.58 4.51 6.66
N LEU A 62 -1.96 3.40 7.08
CA LEU A 62 -2.53 2.53 8.11
C LEU A 62 -2.62 3.20 9.49
N GLU A 63 -1.75 4.14 9.78
CA GLU A 63 -1.69 4.87 11.05
C GLU A 63 -2.55 6.13 11.03
N GLN A 64 -2.44 6.94 9.97
CA GLN A 64 -3.05 8.26 9.88
C GLN A 64 -4.45 8.24 9.26
N GLN A 65 -4.80 7.15 8.56
CA GLN A 65 -6.05 7.04 7.81
C GLN A 65 -6.23 8.14 6.75
N ASP A 66 -5.12 8.70 6.27
CA ASP A 66 -5.07 9.64 5.16
C ASP A 66 -3.82 9.44 4.31
N PHE A 67 -3.83 10.01 3.11
CA PHE A 67 -2.70 10.00 2.19
C PHE A 67 -2.81 11.08 1.13
N GLU A 68 -1.72 11.30 0.41
CA GLU A 68 -1.65 12.16 -0.78
C GLU A 68 -1.57 11.31 -2.05
N ARG A 69 -2.30 11.71 -3.10
CA ARG A 69 -2.13 11.10 -4.42
C ARG A 69 -0.72 11.37 -4.94
N VAL A 70 -0.22 10.49 -5.81
CA VAL A 70 1.08 10.73 -6.46
C VAL A 70 1.04 12.06 -7.21
N GLY A 71 2.01 12.93 -6.93
CA GLY A 71 2.11 14.28 -7.51
C GLY A 71 1.08 15.29 -7.02
N GLY A 72 0.32 14.98 -5.95
CA GLY A 72 -0.63 15.89 -5.33
C GLY A 72 -0.24 16.24 -3.90
N GLU A 73 -0.79 17.36 -3.40
CA GLU A 73 -0.57 17.84 -2.03
C GLU A 73 -1.86 17.75 -1.19
N LYS A 74 -2.98 17.40 -1.82
CA LYS A 74 -4.27 17.29 -1.14
C LYS A 74 -4.34 15.98 -0.37
N GLN A 75 -4.51 16.10 0.95
CA GLN A 75 -4.80 14.97 1.84
C GLN A 75 -6.18 14.36 1.52
N VAL A 76 -6.22 13.03 1.42
CA VAL A 76 -7.40 12.21 1.18
C VAL A 76 -7.59 11.29 2.37
N ARG A 77 -8.61 11.57 3.18
CA ARG A 77 -8.96 10.76 4.35
C ARG A 77 -9.75 9.52 3.94
N VAL A 78 -9.41 8.37 4.50
CA VAL A 78 -10.05 7.09 4.20
C VAL A 78 -10.30 6.25 5.45
N ASP A 79 -11.39 5.50 5.49
CA ASP A 79 -11.63 4.46 6.48
C ASP A 79 -11.68 3.13 5.72
N VAL A 80 -10.65 2.29 5.89
CA VAL A 80 -10.48 1.06 5.10
C VAL A 80 -9.96 -0.03 6.02
N ARG A 81 -10.65 -1.17 6.02
CA ARG A 81 -10.14 -2.40 6.63
C ARG A 81 -9.11 -3.04 5.71
N ILE A 82 -7.99 -3.48 6.27
CA ILE A 82 -6.92 -4.13 5.50
C ILE A 82 -6.88 -5.61 5.78
N ILE A 83 -6.73 -6.38 4.71
CA ILE A 83 -6.33 -7.79 4.75
C ILE A 83 -5.09 -7.90 3.88
N SER A 84 -4.06 -8.58 4.37
CA SER A 84 -2.86 -8.84 3.59
C SER A 84 -2.54 -10.33 3.55
N THR A 85 -2.00 -10.78 2.43
CA THR A 85 -1.53 -12.15 2.21
C THR A 85 -0.09 -12.13 1.74
N THR A 86 0.64 -13.21 2.01
CA THR A 86 1.97 -13.45 1.47
C THR A 86 2.35 -14.92 1.60
N ASN A 87 3.12 -15.42 0.65
CA ASN A 87 3.73 -16.75 0.70
C ASN A 87 5.12 -16.77 1.38
N LYS A 88 5.68 -15.61 1.77
CA LYS A 88 7.00 -15.50 2.42
C LYS A 88 6.90 -15.44 3.94
N ASP A 89 7.98 -15.83 4.63
CA ASP A 89 8.11 -15.60 6.06
C ASP A 89 8.52 -14.14 6.33
N LEU A 90 7.54 -13.32 6.70
CA LEU A 90 7.77 -11.90 7.00
C LEU A 90 8.79 -11.66 8.12
N LEU A 91 8.94 -12.56 9.10
CA LEU A 91 9.96 -12.37 10.14
C LEU A 91 11.37 -12.52 9.55
N GLN A 92 11.55 -13.45 8.61
CA GLN A 92 12.80 -13.62 7.90
C GLN A 92 13.08 -12.40 7.00
N GLU A 93 12.07 -11.90 6.28
CA GLU A 93 12.20 -10.68 5.45
C GLU A 93 12.56 -9.44 6.29
N VAL A 94 12.03 -9.35 7.52
CA VAL A 94 12.42 -8.30 8.48
C VAL A 94 13.90 -8.41 8.87
N GLN A 95 14.37 -9.62 9.18
CA GLN A 95 15.79 -9.85 9.52
C GLN A 95 16.72 -9.49 8.36
N GLN A 96 16.29 -9.73 7.12
CA GLN A 96 17.01 -9.38 5.90
C GLN A 96 16.88 -7.89 5.51
N ARG A 97 16.12 -7.09 6.29
CA ARG A 97 15.81 -5.68 5.99
C ARG A 97 15.07 -5.48 4.66
N ALA A 98 14.43 -6.52 4.14
CA ALA A 98 13.56 -6.48 2.97
C ALA A 98 12.11 -6.10 3.35
N PHE A 99 11.74 -6.27 4.62
CA PHE A 99 10.46 -5.83 5.16
C PHE A 99 10.65 -4.99 6.42
N ARG A 100 9.85 -3.92 6.56
CA ARG A 100 9.94 -3.06 7.74
C ARG A 100 9.30 -3.73 8.96
N GLN A 101 10.03 -3.71 10.06
CA GLN A 101 9.59 -4.30 11.33
C GLN A 101 8.30 -3.65 11.87
N ASP A 102 8.17 -2.32 11.76
CA ASP A 102 6.98 -1.60 12.23
C ASP A 102 5.73 -1.95 11.42
N LEU A 103 5.84 -2.01 10.08
CA LEU A 103 4.77 -2.48 9.22
C LEU A 103 4.37 -3.92 9.53
N TYR A 104 5.34 -4.81 9.80
CA TYR A 104 5.06 -6.19 10.20
C TYR A 104 4.17 -6.24 11.44
N TYR A 105 4.53 -5.51 12.50
CA TYR A 105 3.72 -5.47 13.72
C TYR A 105 2.35 -4.83 13.50
N ARG A 106 2.26 -3.81 12.64
CA ARG A 106 0.99 -3.16 12.30
C ARG A 106 0.02 -4.10 11.58
N LEU A 107 0.52 -4.94 10.68
CA LEU A 107 -0.28 -5.91 9.92
C LEU A 107 -0.59 -7.18 10.72
N SER A 108 0.30 -7.58 11.62
CA SER A 108 0.22 -8.87 12.34
C SER A 108 -0.73 -8.88 13.54
N GLY A 109 -1.69 -7.96 13.62
CA GLY A 109 -2.66 -7.90 14.71
C GLY A 109 -3.51 -9.17 14.84
N VAL A 110 -3.90 -9.76 13.71
CA VAL A 110 -4.51 -11.09 13.63
C VAL A 110 -3.87 -11.85 12.47
N ARG A 111 -3.20 -12.97 12.76
CA ARG A 111 -2.54 -13.81 11.75
C ARG A 111 -3.30 -15.13 11.61
N LEU A 112 -3.68 -15.46 10.38
CA LEU A 112 -4.20 -16.77 10.01
C LEU A 112 -3.10 -17.53 9.27
N VAL A 113 -2.85 -18.76 9.68
CA VAL A 113 -1.94 -19.69 9.00
C VAL A 113 -2.80 -20.81 8.46
N ILE A 114 -2.73 -21.04 7.15
CA ILE A 114 -3.52 -22.03 6.41
C ILE A 114 -2.55 -23.13 5.96
#